data_AF-A0A4Q8QMV0-F1
#
_entry.id   AF-A0A4Q8QMV0-F1
#
_cell.length_a   1.000
_cell.length_b   1.000
_cell.length_c   1.000
_cell.angle_alpha   90.00
_cell.angle_beta   90.00
_cell.angle_gamma   90.00
#
_symmetry.space_group_name_H-M   'P 1'
#
loop_
_entity.id
_entity.type
_entity.pdbx_description
1 polymer ?
#
loop_
_entity_poly.entity_id
_entity_poly.type
_entity_poly.pdbx_seq_one_letter_code
_entity_poly.pdbx_strand_id
1 'polypeptide(L)' 'AIRALSARPGARLVAATDNNRQGEVYAARLETIAINAGCKYDRLRPQASDWNEELRERARA' A
#
# COMPACT_ATOMS: atom_id res chain seq x y z
N ALA A 1 -4.48 14.41 5.38
CA ALA A 1 -5.57 13.48 5.01
C ALA A 1 -5.35 12.07 5.56
N ILE A 2 -4.33 11.31 5.12
CA ILE A 2 -4.14 9.88 5.49
C ILE A 2 -4.13 9.65 7.01
N ARG A 3 -3.36 10.44 7.78
CA ARG A 3 -3.32 10.34 9.25
C ARG A 3 -4.70 10.42 9.91
N ALA A 4 -5.56 11.33 9.44
CA ALA A 4 -6.91 11.48 9.99
C ALA A 4 -7.83 10.30 9.62
N LEU A 5 -7.64 9.71 8.44
CA LEU A 5 -8.36 8.50 8.04
C LEU A 5 -7.91 7.29 8.86
N SER A 6 -6.60 7.15 9.11
CA SER A 6 -6.04 6.07 9.92
C SER A 6 -6.46 6.13 11.40
N ALA A 7 -6.74 7.33 11.93
CA ALA A 7 -7.19 7.49 13.32
C ALA A 7 -8.66 7.06 13.56
N ARG A 8 -9.40 6.69 12.51
CA ARG A 8 -10.80 6.24 12.66
C ARG A 8 -10.85 4.87 13.37
N PRO A 9 -11.79 4.67 14.32
CA PRO A 9 -11.96 3.38 14.97
C PRO A 9 -12.12 2.25 13.96
N GLY A 10 -11.32 1.19 14.11
CA GLY A 10 -11.36 0.01 13.24
C GLY A 10 -10.76 0.20 11.85
N ALA A 11 -10.16 1.36 11.53
CA ALA A 11 -9.51 1.57 10.25
C ALA A 11 -8.34 0.59 10.02
N ARG A 12 -8.16 0.22 8.76
CA ARG A 12 -7.00 -0.52 8.25
C ARG A 12 -6.43 0.24 7.06
N LEU A 13 -5.14 0.55 7.12
CA LEU A 13 -4.40 1.16 6.03
C LEU A 13 -3.71 0.09 5.21
N VAL A 14 -4.08 -0.05 3.94
CA VAL A 14 -3.43 -0.98 3.00
C VAL A 14 -2.58 -0.18 2.03
N ALA A 15 -1.26 -0.41 2.04
CA ALA A 15 -0.35 0.16 1.07
C ALA A 15 -0.33 -0.69 -0.20
N ALA A 16 -1.14 -0.33 -1.19
CA ALA A 16 -1.20 -0.94 -2.52
C ALA A 16 -0.15 -0.32 -3.47
N THR A 17 1.13 -0.40 -3.12
CA THR A 17 2.23 0.25 -3.87
C THR A 17 2.87 -0.69 -4.89
N ASP A 18 3.52 -0.13 -5.90
CA ASP A 18 4.32 -0.88 -6.87
C ASP A 18 5.41 -1.75 -6.23
N ASN A 19 5.83 -2.79 -6.93
CA ASN A 19 6.86 -3.73 -6.49
C ASN A 19 8.26 -3.25 -6.91
N ASN A 20 8.56 -2.00 -6.61
CA ASN A 20 9.84 -1.37 -6.92
C ASN A 20 10.35 -0.55 -5.73
N ARG A 21 11.58 -0.04 -5.84
CA ARG A 21 12.24 0.72 -4.75
C ARG A 21 11.41 1.92 -4.27
N GLN A 22 10.69 2.60 -5.16
CA GLN A 22 9.83 3.72 -4.74
C GLN A 22 8.61 3.21 -3.96
N GLY A 23 7.99 2.14 -4.42
CA GLY A 23 6.90 1.47 -3.72
C GLY A 23 7.29 1.03 -2.31
N GLU A 24 8.48 0.47 -2.12
CA GLU A 24 9.01 0.14 -0.79
C GLU A 24 9.09 1.38 0.13
N VAL A 25 9.64 2.49 -0.38
CA VAL A 25 9.76 3.74 0.39
C VAL A 25 8.39 4.29 0.80
N TYR A 26 7.41 4.26 -0.10
CA TYR A 26 6.06 4.72 0.21
C TYR A 26 5.33 3.80 1.16
N ALA A 27 5.47 2.48 1.01
CA ALA A 27 4.90 1.50 1.92
C ALA A 27 5.42 1.70 3.35
N ALA A 28 6.73 1.87 3.54
CA ALA A 28 7.32 2.12 4.85
C ALA A 28 6.81 3.44 5.50
N ARG A 29 6.59 4.48 4.69
CA ARG A 29 6.02 5.75 5.18
C ARG A 29 4.56 5.57 5.62
N LEU A 30 3.78 4.78 4.90
CA LEU A 30 2.39 4.47 5.24
C LEU A 30 2.31 3.59 6.50
N GLU A 31 3.18 2.60 6.63
CA GLU A 31 3.31 1.77 7.82
C GLU A 31 3.59 2.64 9.06
N THR A 32 4.54 3.57 8.95
CA THR A 32 4.84 4.53 10.03
C THR A 32 3.62 5.37 10.41
N ILE A 33 2.80 5.77 9.43
CA ILE A 33 1.56 6.50 9.71
C ILE A 33 0.55 5.62 10.46
N ALA A 34 0.37 4.37 10.03
CA ALA A 34 -0.57 3.44 10.64
C ALA A 34 -0.17 3.12 12.09
N ILE A 35 1.11 2.80 12.33
CA ILE A 35 1.65 2.54 13.67
C ILE A 35 1.39 3.71 14.61
N ASN A 36 1.73 4.94 14.17
CA ASN A 36 1.52 6.15 14.98
C ASN A 36 0.05 6.44 15.28
N ALA A 37 -0.87 5.93 14.46
CA ALA A 37 -2.32 6.10 14.66
C ALA A 37 -2.98 4.92 15.40
N GLY A 38 -2.23 3.86 15.75
CA GLY A 38 -2.80 2.61 16.27
C GLY A 38 -3.68 1.86 15.24
N CYS A 39 -3.48 2.13 13.95
CA CYS A 39 -4.24 1.59 12.83
C CYS A 39 -3.58 0.29 12.34
N LYS A 40 -4.39 -0.70 11.97
CA LYS A 40 -3.86 -1.91 11.33
C LYS A 40 -3.23 -1.56 9.98
N TYR A 41 -2.12 -2.20 9.65
CA TYR A 41 -1.40 -2.00 8.41
C TYR A 41 -1.24 -3.31 7.66
N ASP A 42 -1.42 -3.27 6.34
CA ASP A 42 -1.09 -4.37 5.43
C ASP A 42 -0.42 -3.78 4.18
N ARG A 43 0.41 -4.59 3.51
CA ARG A 43 0.99 -4.24 2.22
C ARG A 43 0.47 -5.16 1.13
N LEU A 44 0.00 -4.55 0.05
CA LEU A 44 -0.40 -5.24 -1.16
C LEU A 44 0.51 -4.76 -2.30
N ARG A 45 1.08 -5.69 -3.07
CA ARG A 45 1.98 -5.36 -4.19
C ARG A 45 1.72 -6.29 -5.36
N PRO A 46 1.97 -5.82 -6.59
CA PRO A 46 1.92 -6.68 -7.76
C PRO A 46 3.06 -7.72 -7.72
N GLN A 47 2.92 -8.81 -8.47
CA GLN A 47 4.02 -9.69 -8.83
C GLN A 47 4.95 -9.01 -9.84
N ALA A 48 4.39 -8.29 -10.82
CA ALA A 48 5.13 -7.47 -11.78
C ALA A 48 5.71 -6.21 -11.12
N SER A 49 6.46 -5.40 -11.86
CA SER A 49 7.13 -4.20 -11.30
C SER A 49 6.12 -3.14 -10.84
N ASP A 50 5.03 -2.97 -11.60
CA ASP A 50 3.92 -2.07 -11.30
C ASP A 50 2.56 -2.70 -11.58
N TRP A 51 1.51 -2.10 -11.03
CA TRP A 51 0.14 -2.62 -11.19
C TRP A 51 -0.35 -2.62 -12.64
N ASN A 52 0.07 -1.66 -13.46
CA ASN A 52 -0.35 -1.59 -14.86
C ASN A 52 0.29 -2.70 -15.68
N GLU A 53 1.55 -3.06 -15.40
CA GLU A 53 2.24 -4.19 -16.01
C GLU A 53 1.50 -5.49 -15.71
N GLU A 54 1.20 -5.76 -14.44
CA GLU A 54 0.46 -6.96 -14.06
C GLU A 54 -0.94 -7.02 -14.71
N LEU A 55 -1.66 -5.90 -14.79
CA LEU A 55 -2.96 -5.86 -15.47
C LEU A 55 -2.84 -6.12 -16.97
N ARG A 56 -1.80 -5.60 -17.63
CA ARG A 56 -1.53 -5.87 -19.05
C ARG A 56 -1.18 -7.32 -19.30
N GLU A 57 -0.43 -7.96 -18.40
CA GLU A 57 -0.11 -9.39 -18.48
C GLU A 57 -1.36 -10.24 -18.31
N ARG A 58 -2.18 -9.96 -17.28
CA ARG A 58 -3.45 -10.66 -17.03
C ARG A 58 -4.43 -10.52 -18.19
N ALA A 59 -4.44 -9.39 -18.89
CA ALA A 59 -5.30 -9.16 -20.05
C ALA A 59 -4.84 -9.91 -21.32
N ARG A 60 -3.59 -10.38 -21.35
CA ARG A 60 -3.02 -11.17 -22.47
C ARG A 60 -3.11 -12.68 -22.26
N ALA A 61 -3.33 -13.10 -21.01
CA ALA A 61 -3.53 -14.50 -20.62
C ALA A 61 -4.96 -14.96 -20.91
#